data_AF-A0ABD4UTS9-F1
#
_entry.id   AF-A0ABD4UTS9-F1
#
_cell.length_a   1.000
_cell.length_b   1.000
_cell.length_c   1.000
_cell.angle_alpha   90.00
_cell.angle_beta   90.00
_cell.angle_gamma   90.00
#
_symmetry.space_group_name_H-M   'P 1'
#
loop_
_entity.id
_entity.type
_entity.pdbx_description
1 polymer ?
#
loop_
_entity_poly.entity_id
_entity_poly.type
_entity_poly.pdbx_seq_one_letter_code
_entity_poly.pdbx_strand_id
1 'polypeptide(L)'
;VRAARWASDEANREAFFEISARTGFPASGYRFDFSNQELKYRNTPIIDASIIESYRVQARQAREFGLLRRDVDLNGWFDRSFLDIALKEQGLVGYWQEYDASGRPQAAGQ
;
A
#
# COMPACT_ATOMS: atom_id res chain seq x y z
N VAL A 1 -0.23 -3.26 -11.45
CA VAL A 1 0.25 -4.37 -10.59
C VAL A 1 1.57 -5.02 -11.01
N ARG A 2 1.94 -5.11 -12.30
CA ARG A 2 3.24 -5.71 -12.73
C ARG A 2 4.48 -5.05 -12.12
N ALA A 3 4.57 -3.72 -12.18
CA ALA A 3 5.68 -2.99 -11.58
C ALA A 3 5.74 -3.18 -10.06
N ALA A 4 4.57 -3.16 -9.38
CA ALA A 4 4.47 -3.45 -7.96
C ALA A 4 4.96 -4.86 -7.63
N ARG A 5 4.62 -5.87 -8.44
CA ARG A 5 5.13 -7.25 -8.28
C ARG A 5 6.64 -7.30 -8.40
N TRP A 6 7.23 -6.63 -9.41
CA TRP A 6 8.68 -6.57 -9.58
C TRP A 6 9.36 -5.87 -8.39
N ALA A 7 8.85 -4.71 -7.97
CA ALA A 7 9.37 -3.94 -6.85
C ALA A 7 9.17 -4.62 -5.49
N SER A 8 8.19 -5.53 -5.38
CA SER A 8 7.94 -6.33 -4.18
C SER A 8 8.81 -7.59 -4.10
N ASP A 9 9.58 -7.91 -5.14
CA ASP A 9 10.48 -9.06 -5.13
C ASP A 9 11.79 -8.70 -4.45
N GLU A 10 12.18 -9.47 -3.43
CA GLU A 10 13.44 -9.25 -2.72
C GLU A 10 14.66 -9.44 -3.63
N ALA A 11 14.56 -10.27 -4.67
CA ALA A 11 15.61 -10.39 -5.68
C ALA A 11 15.89 -9.08 -6.43
N ASN A 12 14.92 -8.16 -6.46
CA ASN A 12 15.03 -6.87 -7.11
C ASN A 12 15.34 -5.73 -6.14
N ARG A 13 15.56 -5.98 -4.84
CA ARG A 13 15.66 -4.95 -3.81
C ARG A 13 16.64 -3.84 -4.15
N GLU A 14 17.87 -4.22 -4.46
CA GLU A 14 18.93 -3.27 -4.78
C GLU A 14 18.62 -2.48 -6.05
N ALA A 15 18.16 -3.17 -7.11
CA ALA A 15 17.75 -2.52 -8.35
C ALA A 15 16.58 -1.54 -8.13
N PHE A 16 15.61 -1.89 -7.29
CA PHE A 16 14.50 -1.03 -6.92
C PHE A 16 14.98 0.23 -6.21
N PHE A 17 15.95 0.13 -5.29
CA PHE A 17 16.52 1.29 -4.61
C PHE A 17 17.33 2.20 -5.56
N GLU A 18 18.13 1.63 -6.45
CA GLU A 18 18.89 2.39 -7.44
C GLU A 18 17.97 3.09 -8.47
N ILE A 19 16.87 2.45 -8.88
CA ILE A 19 15.85 3.09 -9.72
C ILE A 19 15.15 4.21 -8.94
N SER A 20 14.75 3.95 -7.70
CA SER A 20 14.07 4.93 -6.84
C SER A 20 14.97 6.12 -6.54
N ALA A 21 16.29 5.93 -6.50
CA ALA A 21 17.23 7.02 -6.24
C ALA A 21 17.26 8.09 -7.34
N ARG A 22 16.76 7.76 -8.53
CA ARG A 22 16.61 8.71 -9.64
C ARG A 22 15.60 9.82 -9.35
N THR A 23 14.80 9.70 -8.28
CA THR A 23 13.88 10.76 -7.82
C THR A 23 14.57 11.84 -6.98
N GLY A 24 15.85 11.68 -6.65
CA GLY A 24 16.65 12.66 -5.89
C GLY A 24 16.93 12.30 -4.43
N PHE A 25 16.37 11.19 -3.92
CA PHE A 25 16.72 10.63 -2.61
C PHE A 25 17.77 9.51 -2.77
N PRO A 26 18.89 9.52 -2.05
CA PRO A 26 19.96 8.55 -2.29
C PRO A 26 19.53 7.10 -1.96
N ALA A 27 20.06 6.13 -2.71
CA ALA A 27 19.80 4.71 -2.49
C ALA A 27 20.15 4.24 -1.06
N SER A 28 21.18 4.83 -0.44
CA SER A 28 21.53 4.56 0.96
C SER A 28 20.42 4.91 1.94
N GLY A 29 19.63 5.94 1.67
CA GLY A 29 18.46 6.30 2.46
C GLY A 29 17.38 5.22 2.37
N TYR A 30 17.05 4.74 1.17
CA TYR A 30 16.08 3.65 1.00
C TYR A 30 16.55 2.36 1.68
N ARG A 31 17.84 2.01 1.58
CA ARG A 31 18.41 0.85 2.28
C ARG A 31 18.24 0.96 3.80
N PHE A 32 18.46 2.14 4.36
CA PHE A 32 18.25 2.40 5.79
C PHE A 32 16.77 2.26 6.17
N ASP A 33 15.89 3.00 5.48
CA ASP A 33 14.45 3.05 5.77
C ASP A 33 13.78 1.67 5.68
N PHE A 34 14.24 0.81 4.76
CA PHE A 34 13.64 -0.49 4.45
C PHE A 34 14.42 -1.68 5.06
N SER A 35 15.44 -1.42 5.89
CA SER A 35 16.37 -2.43 6.42
C SER A 35 15.71 -3.61 7.14
N ASN A 36 14.60 -3.34 7.84
CA ASN A 36 13.84 -4.35 8.60
C ASN A 36 12.42 -4.57 8.06
N GLN A 37 12.19 -4.26 6.79
CA GLN A 37 10.86 -4.33 6.18
C GLN A 37 10.90 -5.10 4.87
N GLU A 38 9.98 -6.05 4.69
CA GLU A 38 9.81 -6.76 3.41
C GLU A 38 9.29 -5.82 2.32
N LEU A 39 9.79 -5.97 1.10
CA LEU A 39 9.34 -5.16 -0.03
C LEU A 39 7.89 -5.43 -0.40
N LYS A 40 7.38 -6.65 -0.17
CA LYS A 40 5.96 -6.95 -0.33
C LYS A 40 5.09 -6.05 0.54
N TYR A 41 5.48 -5.82 1.80
CA TYR A 41 4.75 -4.94 2.69
C TYR A 41 4.85 -3.47 2.24
N ARG A 42 6.04 -3.02 1.86
CA ARG A 42 6.28 -1.61 1.47
C ARG A 42 5.69 -1.22 0.11
N ASN A 43 5.67 -2.14 -0.83
CA ASN A 43 5.32 -1.90 -2.23
C ASN A 43 3.99 -2.57 -2.62
N THR A 44 3.13 -2.85 -1.62
CA THR A 44 1.79 -3.39 -1.85
C THR A 44 0.93 -2.39 -2.64
N PRO A 45 0.27 -2.81 -3.74
CA PRO A 45 -0.72 -1.99 -4.44
C PRO A 45 -2.13 -2.17 -3.86
N ILE A 46 -2.29 -3.00 -2.82
CA ILE A 46 -3.60 -3.38 -2.30
C ILE A 46 -4.28 -2.20 -1.62
N ILE A 47 -5.57 -2.02 -1.90
CA ILE A 47 -6.46 -1.09 -1.20
C ILE A 47 -7.41 -1.92 -0.34
N ASP A 48 -6.94 -2.37 0.82
CA ASP A 48 -7.73 -3.22 1.72
C ASP A 48 -8.58 -2.40 2.72
N ALA A 49 -9.28 -3.12 3.59
CA ALA A 49 -10.13 -2.49 4.60
C ALA A 49 -9.33 -1.65 5.61
N SER A 50 -8.07 -2.01 5.88
CA SER A 50 -7.21 -1.27 6.80
C SER A 50 -6.83 0.11 6.26
N ILE A 51 -6.52 0.21 4.95
CA ILE A 51 -6.23 1.49 4.29
C ILE A 51 -7.48 2.37 4.30
N ILE A 52 -8.64 1.80 3.94
CA ILE A 52 -9.90 2.56 3.93
C ILE A 52 -10.21 3.08 5.34
N GLU A 53 -10.08 2.24 6.38
CA GLU A 53 -10.31 2.69 7.76
C GLU A 53 -9.28 3.74 8.20
N SER A 54 -8.02 3.62 7.78
CA SER A 54 -7.00 4.64 8.05
C SER A 54 -7.40 6.01 7.48
N TYR A 55 -8.01 6.06 6.29
CA TYR A 55 -8.55 7.31 5.75
C TYR A 55 -9.76 7.81 6.56
N ARG A 56 -10.64 6.92 7.06
CA ARG A 56 -11.74 7.32 7.94
C ARG A 56 -11.24 7.91 9.25
N VAL A 57 -10.22 7.29 9.86
CA VAL A 57 -9.56 7.79 11.08
C VAL A 57 -8.94 9.16 10.83
N GLN A 58 -8.18 9.32 9.75
CA GLN A 58 -7.55 10.60 9.40
C GLN A 58 -8.57 11.70 9.15
N ALA A 59 -9.69 11.41 8.48
CA ALA A 59 -10.78 12.38 8.28
C ALA A 59 -11.40 12.84 9.60
N ARG A 60 -11.68 11.90 10.53
CA ARG A 60 -12.19 12.21 11.87
C ARG A 60 -11.19 13.07 12.66
N GLN A 61 -9.93 12.65 12.70
CA GLN A 61 -8.87 13.37 13.41
C GLN A 61 -8.63 14.77 12.84
N ALA A 62 -8.64 14.93 11.51
CA ALA A 62 -8.50 16.24 10.89
C ALA A 62 -9.65 17.18 11.28
N ARG A 63 -10.86 16.67 11.50
CA ARG A 63 -11.96 17.47 12.04
C ARG A 63 -11.76 17.80 13.51
N GLU A 64 -11.40 16.82 14.34
CA GLU A 64 -11.13 17.00 15.77
C GLU A 64 -10.01 18.01 16.04
N PHE A 65 -8.95 17.99 15.23
CA PHE A 65 -7.83 18.93 15.31
C PHE A 65 -8.13 20.29 14.68
N GLY A 66 -9.34 20.52 14.15
CA GLY A 66 -9.75 21.79 13.58
C GLY A 66 -9.16 22.09 12.19
N LEU A 67 -8.53 21.11 11.53
CA LEU A 67 -8.01 21.26 10.16
C LEU A 67 -9.13 21.27 9.12
N LEU A 68 -10.23 20.60 9.41
CA LEU A 68 -11.44 20.57 8.58
C LEU A 68 -12.61 21.21 9.30
N ARG A 69 -13.47 21.91 8.54
CA ARG A 69 -14.68 22.55 9.08
C ARG A 69 -15.88 21.60 9.15
N ARG A 70 -15.89 20.55 8.33
CA ARG A 70 -17.00 19.60 8.16
C ARG A 70 -16.43 18.19 8.05
N ASP A 71 -17.30 17.20 8.29
CA ASP A 71 -16.97 15.80 8.08
C ASP A 71 -16.78 15.50 6.59
N VAL A 72 -15.93 14.51 6.30
CA VAL A 72 -15.64 14.04 4.95
C VAL A 72 -16.37 12.72 4.73
N ASP A 73 -17.19 12.67 3.69
CA ASP A 73 -17.72 11.41 3.20
C ASP A 73 -16.71 10.76 2.24
N LEU A 74 -16.31 9.53 2.58
CA LEU A 74 -15.34 8.72 1.82
C LEU A 74 -16.01 7.74 0.87
N ASN A 75 -17.36 7.71 0.83
CA ASN A 75 -18.10 6.88 -0.10
C ASN A 75 -17.69 7.16 -1.54
N GLY A 76 -17.32 6.11 -2.28
CA GLY A 76 -16.91 6.20 -3.68
C GLY A 76 -15.49 6.70 -3.93
N TRP A 77 -14.68 6.99 -2.91
CA TRP A 77 -13.28 7.41 -3.11
C TRP A 77 -12.39 6.28 -3.63
N PHE A 78 -12.68 5.05 -3.20
CA PHE A 78 -11.88 3.87 -3.52
C PHE A 78 -12.66 2.96 -4.46
N ASP A 79 -12.30 2.98 -5.74
CA ASP A 79 -12.74 1.99 -6.71
C ASP A 79 -11.67 0.90 -6.85
N ARG A 80 -11.98 -0.29 -6.32
CA ARG A 80 -11.08 -1.46 -6.39
C ARG A 80 -11.23 -2.27 -7.67
N SER A 81 -12.25 -2.03 -8.49
CA SER A 81 -12.60 -2.90 -9.62
C SER A 81 -11.42 -3.12 -10.58
N PHE A 82 -10.73 -2.05 -10.96
CA PHE A 82 -9.55 -2.12 -11.82
C PHE A 82 -8.38 -2.87 -11.19
N LEU A 83 -8.16 -2.68 -9.89
CA LEU A 83 -7.11 -3.39 -9.16
C LEU A 83 -7.42 -4.89 -9.10
N ASP A 84 -8.63 -5.25 -8.70
CA ASP A 84 -9.05 -6.65 -8.56
C ASP A 84 -8.99 -7.40 -9.91
N ILE A 85 -9.43 -6.75 -11.01
CA ILE A 85 -9.29 -7.29 -12.37
C ILE A 85 -7.82 -7.51 -12.71
N ALA A 86 -6.97 -6.49 -12.51
CA ALA A 86 -5.55 -6.59 -12.84
C ALA A 86 -4.82 -7.65 -12.01
N LEU A 87 -5.18 -7.83 -10.74
CA LEU A 87 -4.63 -8.90 -9.88
C LEU A 87 -5.01 -10.28 -10.42
N LYS A 88 -6.27 -10.47 -10.81
CA LYS A 88 -6.76 -11.73 -11.39
C LYS A 88 -6.06 -12.05 -12.72
N GLU A 89 -6.03 -11.10 -13.65
CA GLU A 89 -5.42 -11.30 -14.98
C GLU A 89 -3.92 -11.59 -14.92
N GLN A 90 -3.22 -11.08 -13.91
CA GLN A 90 -1.79 -11.29 -13.73
C GLN A 90 -1.47 -12.48 -12.79
N GLY A 91 -2.48 -13.19 -12.28
CA GLY A 91 -2.27 -14.31 -11.35
C GLY A 91 -1.66 -13.90 -10.01
N LEU A 92 -1.99 -12.70 -9.53
CA LEU A 92 -1.41 -12.09 -8.32
C LEU A 92 -2.40 -11.99 -7.15
N VAL A 93 -3.56 -12.64 -7.25
CA VAL A 93 -4.51 -12.75 -6.12
C VAL A 93 -3.80 -13.43 -4.95
N GLY A 94 -3.85 -12.83 -3.77
CA GLY A 94 -3.18 -13.33 -2.57
C GLY A 94 -1.65 -13.18 -2.55
N TYR A 95 -1.03 -12.53 -3.54
CA TYR A 95 0.42 -12.33 -3.56
C TYR A 95 0.91 -11.38 -2.45
N TRP A 96 0.09 -10.37 -2.13
CA TRP A 96 0.28 -9.42 -1.03
C TRP A 96 -0.69 -9.75 0.12
N GLN A 97 -0.24 -9.51 1.35
CA GLN A 97 -1.07 -9.67 2.55
C GLN A 97 -2.13 -8.56 2.59
N GLU A 98 -3.41 -8.92 2.69
CA GLU A 98 -4.49 -7.98 2.97
C GLU A 98 -4.76 -7.92 4.47
N TYR A 99 -5.24 -6.77 4.94
CA TYR A 99 -5.57 -6.53 6.34
C TYR A 99 -7.04 -6.13 6.49
N ASP A 100 -7.66 -6.59 7.57
CA ASP A 100 -9.00 -6.18 7.94
C ASP A 100 -9.02 -4.72 8.46
N ALA A 101 -10.20 -4.16 8.69
CA ALA A 101 -10.34 -2.79 9.19
C ALA A 101 -9.70 -2.55 10.57
N SER A 102 -9.39 -3.61 11.32
CA SER A 102 -8.66 -3.54 12.59
C SER A 102 -7.13 -3.65 12.43
N GLY A 103 -6.64 -3.77 11.19
CA GLY A 103 -5.23 -3.91 10.88
C GLY A 103 -4.70 -5.33 11.12
N ARG A 104 -5.57 -6.34 11.24
CA ARG A 104 -5.15 -7.75 11.40
C ARG A 104 -5.01 -8.41 10.03
N PRO A 105 -3.97 -9.24 9.81
CA PRO A 105 -3.82 -9.99 8.56
C PRO A 105 -5.06 -10.84 8.29
N GLN A 106 -5.62 -10.72 7.09
CA GLN A 106 -6.64 -11.66 6.62
C GLN A 106 -5.95 -12.95 6.17
N ALA A 107 -6.56 -14.11 6.47
CA ALA A 107 -6.04 -15.36 5.93
C ALA A 107 -5.99 -15.25 4.39
N ALA A 108 -4.86 -15.64 3.78
CA ALA A 108 -4.77 -15.70 2.33
C ALA A 108 -5.92 -16.57 1.82
N GLY A 109 -6.80 -15.99 1.00
CA GLY A 109 -7.95 -16.70 0.43
C GLY A 109 -7.46 -17.95 -0.29
N GLN A 110 -8.04 -19.11 0.06
CA GLN A 110 -7.87 -20.36 -0.66
C GLN A 110 -8.41 -20.26 -2.10
#